data_AF-A0A7J6R260-F1
#
_entry.id   AF-A0A7J6R260-F1
#
_cell.length_a   1.000
_cell.length_b   1.000
_cell.length_c   1.000
_cell.angle_alpha   90.00
_cell.angle_beta   90.00
_cell.angle_gamma   90.00
#
_symmetry.space_group_name_H-M   'P 1'
#
loop_
_entity.id
_entity.type
_entity.pdbx_description
1 polymer ?
#
loop_
_entity_poly.entity_id
_entity_poly.type
_entity_poly.pdbx_seq_one_letter_code
_entity_poly.pdbx_strand_id
1 'polypeptide(L)'
;SVRNSPSPAKVNSLMSFATRLLGKTVKYGTVVGGSALGASCGYVYFTTPPAIPASGYRNFTPRTDRKESLDRLKNEMFDIVVVGGGATGASVALDGASRGLK
;
A
#
# COMPACT_ATOMS: atom_id res chain seq x y z
N SER A 1 -47.89 50.78 9.15
CA SER A 1 -47.93 49.45 9.79
C SER A 1 -46.50 48.99 10.04
N VAL A 2 -45.99 49.32 11.24
CA VAL A 2 -44.61 49.06 11.65
C VAL A 2 -44.49 47.59 12.04
N ARG A 3 -43.74 46.77 11.30
CA ARG A 3 -43.38 45.41 11.70
C ARG A 3 -41.88 45.17 11.52
N ASN A 4 -41.16 45.47 12.61
CA ASN A 4 -39.93 44.84 13.12
C ASN A 4 -39.02 44.10 12.13
N SER A 5 -38.04 44.82 11.58
CA SER A 5 -36.78 44.20 11.13
C SER A 5 -35.90 43.91 12.36
N PRO A 6 -35.39 42.68 12.57
CA PRO A 6 -34.56 42.37 13.72
C PRO A 6 -33.24 43.15 13.66
N SER A 7 -32.89 43.83 14.76
CA SER A 7 -31.64 44.61 14.92
C SER A 7 -30.39 43.76 14.63
N PRO A 8 -29.38 44.30 13.92
CA PRO A 8 -28.16 43.59 13.53
C PRO A 8 -27.37 43.02 14.72
N ALA A 9 -27.53 43.60 15.92
CA ALA A 9 -26.95 43.09 17.16
C ALA A 9 -27.51 41.71 17.56
N LYS A 10 -28.79 41.44 17.24
CA LYS A 10 -29.48 40.19 17.59
C LYS A 10 -29.02 39.05 16.68
N VAL A 11 -28.73 39.36 15.41
CA VAL A 11 -28.22 38.41 14.40
C VAL A 11 -26.80 37.98 14.75
N ASN A 12 -25.93 38.92 15.13
CA ASN A 12 -24.55 38.63 15.54
C ASN A 12 -24.48 37.81 16.84
N SER A 13 -25.39 38.05 17.78
CA SER A 13 -25.51 37.27 19.02
C SER A 13 -25.95 35.82 18.75
N LEU A 14 -26.91 35.62 17.84
CA LEU A 14 -27.38 34.29 17.42
C LEU A 14 -26.28 33.50 16.71
N MET A 15 -25.51 34.16 15.85
CA MET A 15 -24.41 33.56 15.12
C MET A 15 -23.26 33.17 16.05
N SER A 16 -22.96 34.00 17.05
CA SER A 16 -21.99 33.68 18.12
C SER A 16 -22.45 32.53 19.02
N PHE A 17 -23.75 32.41 19.30
CA PHE A 17 -24.32 31.31 20.06
C PHE A 17 -24.29 29.99 19.28
N ALA A 18 -24.60 30.02 17.98
CA ALA A 18 -24.50 28.85 17.09
C ALA A 18 -23.07 28.33 16.98
N THR A 19 -22.08 29.23 16.82
CA THR A 19 -20.65 28.86 16.79
C THR A 19 -20.19 28.28 18.13
N ARG A 20 -20.72 28.76 19.27
CA ARG A 20 -20.47 28.17 20.60
C ARG A 20 -21.11 26.80 20.80
N LEU A 21 -22.25 26.53 20.16
CA LEU A 21 -22.90 25.21 20.21
C LEU A 21 -22.12 24.18 19.39
N LEU A 22 -21.68 24.54 18.18
CA LEU A 22 -20.85 23.70 17.32
C LEU A 22 -19.44 23.45 17.90
N GLY A 23 -18.85 24.43 18.59
CA GLY A 23 -17.56 24.26 19.24
C GLY A 23 -17.57 23.27 20.42
N LYS A 24 -18.74 23.02 21.04
CA LYS A 24 -18.88 22.06 22.13
C LYS A 24 -19.05 20.62 21.64
N THR A 25 -19.67 20.39 20.48
CA THR A 25 -19.90 19.03 19.95
C THR A 25 -18.63 18.37 19.37
N VAL A 26 -17.70 19.14 18.80
CA VAL A 26 -16.43 18.59 18.29
C VAL A 26 -15.56 18.02 19.42
N LYS A 27 -15.64 18.57 20.65
CA LYS A 27 -14.86 18.09 21.79
C LYS A 27 -15.35 16.76 22.37
N TYR A 28 -16.61 16.38 22.16
CA TYR A 28 -17.17 15.11 22.65
C TYR A 28 -17.15 13.99 21.60
N GLY A 29 -16.99 14.30 20.31
CA GLY A 29 -16.91 13.29 19.24
C GLY A 29 -15.65 12.41 19.26
N THR A 30 -14.58 12.85 19.93
CA THR A 30 -13.32 12.11 20.08
C THR A 30 -13.32 11.12 21.25
N VAL A 31 -14.34 11.14 22.12
CA VAL A 31 -14.41 10.29 23.33
C VAL A 31 -15.19 8.99 23.04
N VAL A 32 -14.97 8.40 21.87
CA VAL A 32 -15.30 6.98 21.55
C VAL A 32 -14.05 6.23 21.05
N GLY A 33 -12.88 6.88 21.02
CA GLY A 33 -11.66 6.34 20.40
C GLY A 33 -10.59 5.78 21.37
N GLY A 34 -10.90 5.55 22.65
CA GLY A 34 -9.88 5.21 23.65
C GLY A 34 -9.22 3.83 23.48
N SER A 35 -9.96 2.83 23.04
CA SER A 35 -9.46 1.47 22.72
C SER A 35 -9.16 1.28 21.24
N ALA A 36 -9.54 2.25 20.40
CA ALA A 36 -9.40 2.15 18.96
C ALA A 36 -7.97 2.39 18.48
N LEU A 37 -7.11 3.11 19.20
CA LEU A 37 -5.76 3.43 18.70
C LEU A 37 -4.84 2.21 18.60
N GLY A 38 -4.94 1.24 19.51
CA GLY A 38 -4.17 -0.01 19.41
C GLY A 38 -4.65 -0.88 18.24
N ALA A 39 -5.97 -1.05 18.14
CA ALA A 39 -6.61 -1.79 17.04
C ALA A 39 -6.44 -1.10 15.69
N SER A 40 -6.53 0.23 15.63
CA SER A 40 -6.40 1.04 14.41
C SER A 40 -4.94 1.17 13.99
N CYS A 41 -3.99 1.31 14.93
CA CYS A 41 -2.57 1.30 14.60
C CYS A 41 -2.15 -0.09 14.11
N GLY A 42 -2.62 -1.16 14.77
CA GLY A 42 -2.43 -2.53 14.29
C GLY A 42 -3.06 -2.77 12.92
N TYR A 43 -4.27 -2.26 12.70
CA TYR A 43 -4.95 -2.33 11.40
C TYR A 43 -4.17 -1.56 10.34
N VAL A 44 -3.76 -0.31 10.60
CA VAL A 44 -2.98 0.50 9.66
C VAL A 44 -1.62 -0.14 9.36
N TYR A 45 -0.95 -0.72 10.36
CA TYR A 45 0.32 -1.42 10.15
C TYR A 45 0.16 -2.69 9.31
N PHE A 46 -0.97 -3.40 9.48
CA PHE A 46 -1.28 -4.60 8.72
C PHE A 46 -1.79 -4.30 7.30
N THR A 47 -2.60 -3.25 7.12
CA THR A 47 -3.22 -2.90 5.83
C THR A 47 -2.38 -1.96 4.99
N THR A 48 -1.41 -1.26 5.57
CA THR A 48 -0.53 -0.33 4.86
C THR A 48 0.86 -0.93 4.87
N PRO A 49 1.25 -1.70 3.82
CA PRO A 49 2.60 -2.20 3.74
C PRO A 49 3.58 -1.02 3.76
N PRO A 50 4.65 -1.06 4.57
CA PRO A 50 5.65 0.00 4.58
C PRO A 50 6.26 0.13 3.19
N ALA A 51 6.49 1.38 2.76
CA ALA A 51 7.16 1.63 1.48
C ALA A 51 8.54 0.95 1.50
N ILE A 52 8.78 0.08 0.51
CA ILE A 52 10.07 -0.58 0.34
C ILE A 52 11.09 0.51 0.03
N PRO A 53 12.12 0.74 0.87
CA PRO A 53 13.12 1.77 0.59
C PRO A 53 13.85 1.42 -0.71
N ALA A 54 14.34 2.43 -1.44
CA ALA A 54 15.07 2.22 -2.69
C ALA A 54 16.28 1.28 -2.50
N SER A 55 16.90 1.26 -1.31
CA SER A 55 17.96 0.33 -0.93
C SER A 55 17.52 -1.15 -0.88
N GLY A 56 16.22 -1.41 -0.74
CA GLY A 56 15.64 -2.74 -0.77
C GLY A 56 15.54 -3.35 -2.17
N TYR A 57 15.62 -2.53 -3.22
CA TYR A 57 15.75 -3.01 -4.60
C TYR A 57 17.20 -3.39 -4.86
N ARG A 58 17.53 -4.67 -4.66
CA ARG A 58 18.84 -5.21 -5.02
C ARG A 58 18.94 -5.35 -6.53
N ASN A 59 20.01 -4.83 -7.11
CA ASN A 59 20.39 -5.17 -8.48
C ASN A 59 20.78 -6.65 -8.51
N PHE A 60 19.89 -7.49 -9.01
CA PHE A 60 20.19 -8.90 -9.24
C PHE A 60 20.98 -9.02 -10.54
N THR A 61 22.30 -9.10 -10.42
CA THR A 61 23.16 -9.57 -11.51
C THR A 61 23.27 -11.09 -11.39
N PRO A 62 22.69 -11.87 -12.32
CA PRO A 62 22.86 -13.31 -12.29
C PRO A 62 24.35 -13.65 -12.41
N ARG A 63 24.83 -14.57 -11.58
CA ARG A 63 26.24 -15.02 -11.57
C ARG A 63 26.61 -15.90 -12.78
N THR A 64 25.73 -15.99 -13.77
CA THR A 64 25.87 -16.84 -14.96
C THR A 64 26.60 -16.09 -16.07
N ASP A 65 27.56 -16.73 -16.74
CA ASP A 65 28.13 -16.18 -17.96
C ASP A 65 27.14 -16.39 -19.12
N ARG A 66 26.66 -15.27 -19.69
CA ARG A 66 25.73 -15.29 -20.81
C ARG A 66 26.34 -15.95 -22.05
N LYS A 67 27.63 -15.74 -22.31
CA LYS A 67 28.29 -16.26 -23.52
C LYS A 67 28.37 -17.78 -23.46
N GLU A 68 28.80 -18.32 -22.32
CA GLU A 68 28.86 -19.77 -22.07
C GLU A 68 27.46 -20.39 -22.14
N SER A 69 26.47 -19.79 -21.48
CA SER A 69 25.09 -20.30 -21.49
C SER A 69 24.50 -20.38 -22.91
N LEU A 70 24.80 -19.37 -23.75
CA LEU A 70 24.36 -19.36 -25.16
C LEU A 70 25.11 -20.36 -26.03
N ASP A 71 26.38 -20.64 -25.73
CA ASP A 71 27.16 -21.64 -26.45
C ASP A 71 26.61 -23.05 -26.15
N ARG A 72 26.34 -23.33 -24.87
CA ARG A 72 25.67 -24.56 -24.43
C ARG A 72 24.30 -24.73 -25.07
N LEU A 73 23.48 -23.66 -25.13
CA LEU A 73 22.19 -23.67 -25.82
C LEU A 73 22.26 -24.03 -27.31
N LYS A 74 23.40 -23.81 -27.97
CA LYS A 74 23.61 -24.15 -29.38
C LYS A 74 24.16 -25.55 -29.59
N ASN A 75 24.99 -26.02 -28.66
CA ASN A 75 25.81 -27.21 -28.83
C ASN A 75 25.29 -28.42 -28.04
N GLU A 76 24.49 -28.21 -26.99
CA GLU A 76 23.88 -29.26 -26.17
C GLU A 76 22.41 -29.47 -26.56
N MET A 77 21.90 -30.70 -26.44
CA MET A 77 20.47 -30.98 -26.53
C MET A 77 19.83 -30.84 -25.15
N PHE A 78 18.70 -30.12 -25.11
CA PHE A 78 17.90 -29.89 -23.91
C PHE A 78 16.59 -30.68 -24.01
N ASP A 79 16.21 -31.31 -22.91
CA ASP A 79 14.93 -32.01 -22.77
C ASP A 79 13.76 -31.02 -22.75
N ILE A 80 13.99 -29.84 -22.17
CA ILE A 80 12.99 -28.77 -22.06
C ILE A 80 13.65 -27.39 -22.10
N VAL A 81 13.03 -26.45 -22.83
CA VAL A 81 13.45 -25.06 -22.88
C VAL A 81 12.32 -24.17 -22.36
N VAL A 82 12.61 -23.41 -21.31
CA VAL A 82 11.67 -22.46 -20.72
C VAL A 82 11.98 -21.05 -21.19
N VAL A 83 10.98 -20.36 -21.75
CA VAL A 83 11.12 -18.97 -22.22
C VAL A 83 10.50 -18.01 -21.21
N GLY A 84 11.33 -17.13 -20.66
CA GLY A 84 10.94 -16.11 -19.68
C GLY A 84 11.27 -16.50 -18.23
N GLY A 85 11.94 -15.61 -17.49
CA GLY A 85 12.42 -15.84 -16.12
C GLY A 85 11.52 -15.27 -15.01
N GLY A 86 10.23 -15.08 -15.28
CA GLY A 86 9.26 -14.63 -14.27
C GLY A 86 8.87 -15.75 -13.30
N ALA A 87 7.92 -15.47 -12.40
CA ALA A 87 7.45 -16.44 -11.41
C ALA A 87 7.06 -17.79 -12.04
N THR A 88 6.28 -17.76 -13.12
CA THR A 88 5.85 -18.97 -13.84
C THR A 88 7.03 -19.74 -14.44
N GLY A 89 7.94 -19.06 -15.14
CA GLY A 89 9.08 -19.71 -15.78
C GLY A 89 10.06 -20.29 -14.76
N ALA A 90 10.29 -19.61 -13.63
CA ALA A 90 11.13 -20.10 -12.55
C ALA A 90 10.55 -21.37 -11.89
N SER A 91 9.23 -21.41 -11.67
CA SER A 91 8.57 -22.61 -11.13
C SER A 91 8.68 -23.81 -12.06
N VAL A 92 8.47 -23.61 -13.36
CA VAL A 92 8.58 -24.69 -14.36
C VAL A 92 10.03 -25.18 -14.49
N ALA A 93 11.00 -24.26 -14.52
CA ALA A 93 12.41 -24.62 -14.56
C ALA A 93 12.84 -25.43 -13.33
N LEU A 94 12.35 -25.05 -12.13
CA LEU A 94 12.60 -25.78 -10.89
C LEU A 94 11.98 -27.18 -10.89
N ASP A 95 10.74 -27.31 -11.36
CA ASP A 95 10.07 -28.62 -11.46
C ASP A 95 10.83 -29.55 -12.43
N GLY A 96 11.21 -29.04 -13.61
CA GLY A 96 11.99 -29.80 -14.59
C GLY A 96 13.34 -30.25 -14.04
N ALA A 97 14.09 -29.33 -13.42
CA ALA A 97 15.38 -29.64 -12.81
C ALA A 97 15.27 -30.65 -11.66
N SER A 98 14.20 -30.58 -10.86
CA SER A 98 13.95 -31.52 -9.76
C SER A 98 13.65 -32.94 -10.26
N ARG A 99 13.12 -33.07 -11.47
CA ARG A 99 12.88 -34.35 -12.17
C ARG A 99 14.10 -34.86 -12.94
N GLY A 100 15.19 -34.10 -12.95
CA GLY A 100 16.43 -34.46 -13.64
C GLY A 100 16.46 -34.14 -15.13
N LEU A 101 15.50 -33.35 -15.63
CA LEU A 101 15.53 -32.84 -17.00
C LEU A 101 16.66 -31.83 -17.15
N LYS A 102 17.33 -31.84 -18.30
CA LYS A 102 18.47 -30.95 -18.57
C LYS A 102 18.21 -30.01 -19.73
#